data_AF-A0A1H0JEA8-F1
#
_entry.id   AF-A0A1H0JEA8-F1
#
_cell.length_a   1.000
_cell.length_b   1.000
_cell.length_c   1.000
_cell.angle_alpha   90.00
_cell.angle_beta   90.00
_cell.angle_gamma   90.00
#
_symmetry.space_group_name_H-M   'P 1'
#
loop_
_entity.id
_entity.type
_entity.pdbx_description
1 polymer ?
#
loop_
_entity_poly.entity_id
_entity_poly.type
_entity_poly.pdbx_seq_one_letter_code
_entity_poly.pdbx_strand_id
1 'polypeptide(L)'
;MTVLTWSDDRVEQLKKLWEGGLSASQIAAELGNVTRNAVIGKVHRLGLSGRAKSPSSAAPRQRKARPAQHMMRVARPVSRGNTALAHAFEVEMEPDPIAFDNVVPMSQRLTLLELNEATCHWPVGDPSTADFFFCGGKALAGLPYCAHHSRVAYQPASDRRRPAPKPTR
;
A
#
# COMPACT_ATOMS: atom_id res chain seq x y z
N MET A 1 -19.25 7.63 -21.82
CA MET A 1 -18.61 6.83 -20.73
C MET A 1 -19.64 5.81 -20.27
N THR A 2 -19.53 4.57 -20.72
CA THR A 2 -20.45 3.50 -20.30
C THR A 2 -20.15 3.15 -18.86
N VAL A 3 -21.12 3.42 -17.98
CA VAL A 3 -21.03 3.11 -16.56
C VAL A 3 -20.91 1.60 -16.42
N LEU A 4 -19.86 1.13 -15.74
CA LEU A 4 -19.64 -0.27 -15.36
C LEU A 4 -20.60 -0.65 -14.22
N THR A 5 -21.89 -0.53 -14.48
CA THR A 5 -22.94 -0.90 -13.54
C THR A 5 -23.04 -2.43 -13.54
N TRP A 6 -22.89 -3.00 -12.35
CA TRP A 6 -23.27 -4.39 -12.09
C TRP A 6 -24.79 -4.49 -12.24
N SER A 7 -25.25 -4.72 -13.48
CA SER A 7 -26.66 -5.01 -13.76
C SER A 7 -27.05 -6.34 -13.09
N ASP A 8 -28.34 -6.49 -12.82
CA ASP A 8 -28.87 -7.67 -12.14
C ASP A 8 -28.56 -8.96 -12.93
N ASP A 9 -28.73 -8.92 -14.27
CA ASP A 9 -28.34 -10.01 -15.18
C ASP A 9 -26.87 -10.44 -15.01
N ARG A 10 -25.95 -9.47 -14.86
CA ARG A 10 -24.52 -9.76 -14.66
C ARG A 10 -24.23 -10.33 -13.28
N VAL A 11 -25.04 -9.97 -12.28
CA VAL A 11 -24.94 -10.52 -10.93
C VAL A 11 -25.48 -11.95 -10.88
N GLU A 12 -26.57 -12.25 -11.58
CA GLU A 12 -27.08 -13.61 -11.73
C GLU A 12 -26.10 -14.51 -12.48
N GLN A 13 -25.55 -14.02 -13.59
CA GLN A 13 -24.52 -14.75 -14.34
C GLN A 13 -23.26 -14.97 -13.49
N LEU A 14 -22.84 -13.99 -12.69
CA LEU A 14 -21.77 -14.14 -11.71
C LEU A 14 -22.08 -15.25 -10.69
N LYS A 15 -23.28 -15.26 -10.10
CA LYS A 15 -23.70 -16.30 -9.14
C LYS A 15 -23.65 -17.69 -9.77
N LYS A 16 -24.23 -17.84 -10.97
CA LYS A 16 -24.25 -19.11 -11.71
C LYS A 16 -22.85 -19.63 -12.02
N LEU A 17 -21.94 -18.78 -12.50
CA LEU A 17 -20.57 -19.17 -12.81
C LEU A 17 -19.73 -19.43 -11.54
N TRP A 18 -20.03 -18.74 -10.44
CA TRP A 18 -19.39 -18.94 -9.15
C TRP A 18 -19.77 -20.29 -8.53
N GLU A 19 -21.06 -20.64 -8.55
CA GLU A 19 -21.58 -21.96 -8.15
C GLU A 19 -21.06 -23.07 -9.07
N GLY A 20 -20.97 -22.80 -10.37
CA GLY A 20 -20.36 -23.69 -11.36
C GLY A 20 -18.85 -23.92 -11.16
N GLY A 21 -18.23 -23.29 -10.17
CA GLY A 21 -16.88 -23.60 -9.78
C GLY A 21 -15.80 -22.97 -10.68
N LEU A 22 -16.12 -21.93 -11.44
CA LEU A 22 -15.10 -21.19 -12.20
C LEU A 22 -14.25 -20.30 -11.27
N SER A 23 -13.01 -20.02 -11.69
CA SER A 23 -12.14 -19.07 -10.98
C SER A 23 -12.51 -17.63 -11.32
N ALA A 24 -12.22 -16.68 -10.42
CA ALA A 24 -12.52 -15.26 -10.64
C ALA A 24 -11.92 -14.69 -11.96
N SER A 25 -10.77 -15.22 -12.41
CA SER A 25 -10.16 -14.81 -13.67
C SER A 25 -10.93 -15.31 -14.89
N GLN A 26 -11.47 -16.53 -14.82
CA GLN A 26 -12.30 -17.10 -15.89
C GLN A 26 -13.66 -16.39 -15.95
N ILE A 27 -14.26 -16.11 -14.79
CA ILE A 27 -15.52 -15.36 -14.71
C ILE A 27 -15.36 -13.95 -15.28
N ALA A 28 -14.23 -13.29 -15.02
CA ALA A 28 -13.91 -12.00 -15.61
C ALA A 28 -13.80 -12.04 -17.15
N ALA A 29 -13.23 -13.11 -17.70
CA ALA A 29 -13.15 -13.33 -19.15
C ALA A 29 -14.55 -13.53 -19.75
N GLU A 30 -15.41 -14.28 -19.08
CA GLU A 30 -16.77 -14.60 -19.55
C GLU A 30 -17.72 -13.40 -19.49
N LEU A 31 -17.67 -12.61 -18.41
CA LEU A 31 -18.53 -11.44 -18.25
C LEU A 31 -18.11 -10.28 -19.17
N GLY A 32 -16.83 -10.22 -19.57
CA GLY A 32 -16.26 -9.13 -20.36
C GLY A 32 -16.26 -7.79 -19.63
N ASN A 33 -15.33 -6.88 -19.94
CA ASN A 33 -15.24 -5.53 -19.32
C ASN A 33 -15.06 -5.48 -17.78
N VAL A 34 -14.93 -6.61 -17.08
CA VAL A 34 -14.76 -6.67 -15.63
C VAL A 34 -13.42 -7.32 -15.31
N THR A 35 -12.65 -6.73 -14.39
CA THR A 35 -11.36 -7.30 -13.96
C THR A 35 -11.56 -8.40 -12.92
N ARG A 36 -10.59 -9.31 -12.80
CA ARG A 36 -10.57 -10.35 -11.74
C ARG A 36 -10.85 -9.76 -10.35
N ASN A 37 -10.26 -8.61 -10.02
CA ASN A 37 -10.42 -7.98 -8.71
C ASN A 37 -11.84 -7.42 -8.51
N ALA A 38 -12.46 -6.91 -9.57
CA ALA A 38 -13.86 -6.46 -9.51
C ALA A 38 -14.82 -7.63 -9.25
N VAL A 39 -14.57 -8.80 -9.83
CA VAL A 39 -15.32 -10.05 -9.56
C VAL A 39 -15.19 -10.46 -8.09
N ILE A 40 -13.95 -10.55 -7.57
CA ILE A 40 -13.70 -10.91 -6.17
C ILE A 40 -14.40 -9.94 -5.22
N GLY A 41 -14.29 -8.65 -5.49
CA GLY A 41 -14.94 -7.62 -4.68
C GLY A 41 -16.48 -7.75 -4.70
N LYS A 42 -17.08 -8.07 -5.86
CA LYS A 42 -18.54 -8.23 -5.96
C LYS A 42 -19.03 -9.49 -5.25
N VAL A 43 -18.35 -10.62 -5.40
CA VAL A 43 -18.65 -11.88 -4.68
C VAL A 43 -18.61 -11.65 -3.17
N HIS A 44 -17.59 -10.94 -2.67
CA HIS A 44 -17.46 -10.64 -1.25
C HIS A 44 -18.58 -9.72 -0.73
N ARG A 45 -19.00 -8.73 -1.53
CA ARG A 45 -20.16 -7.87 -1.19
C ARG A 45 -21.50 -8.61 -1.21
N LEU A 46 -21.63 -9.67 -2.00
CA LEU A 46 -22.82 -10.51 -2.09
C LEU A 46 -22.85 -11.63 -1.03
N GLY A 47 -21.83 -11.76 -0.18
CA GLY A 47 -21.78 -12.80 0.85
C GLY A 47 -21.59 -14.22 0.29
N LEU A 48 -21.23 -14.38 -0.98
CA LEU A 48 -21.02 -15.69 -1.64
C LEU A 48 -19.66 -16.31 -1.29
N SER A 49 -19.06 -15.86 -0.19
CA SER A 49 -17.76 -16.30 0.33
C SER A 49 -17.87 -17.69 0.97
N GLY A 50 -17.97 -18.72 0.13
CA GLY A 50 -18.10 -20.12 0.55
C GLY A 50 -17.16 -21.10 -0.15
N ARG A 51 -16.27 -20.63 -1.03
CA ARG A 51 -15.28 -21.49 -1.66
C ARG A 51 -13.96 -21.38 -0.93
N ALA A 52 -13.56 -22.46 -0.26
CA ALA A 52 -12.23 -22.61 0.30
C ALA A 52 -11.18 -22.18 -0.73
N LYS A 53 -10.15 -21.46 -0.27
CA LYS A 53 -9.02 -20.98 -1.07
C LYS A 53 -8.69 -22.04 -2.12
N SER A 54 -8.95 -21.75 -3.40
CA SER A 54 -8.53 -22.64 -4.48
C SER A 54 -7.04 -22.92 -4.26
N PRO A 55 -6.60 -24.18 -4.17
CA PRO A 55 -5.20 -24.49 -3.93
C PRO A 55 -4.41 -23.73 -4.98
N SER A 56 -3.57 -22.81 -4.51
CA SER A 56 -2.68 -22.08 -5.39
C SER A 56 -1.80 -23.14 -6.04
N SER A 57 -2.07 -23.48 -7.29
CA SER A 57 -1.13 -24.21 -8.14
C SER A 57 0.00 -23.27 -8.53
N ALA A 58 0.68 -22.74 -7.50
CA ALA A 58 1.96 -22.09 -7.61
C ALA A 58 3.03 -23.16 -7.83
N ALA A 59 2.96 -23.85 -8.97
CA ALA A 59 4.17 -24.32 -9.59
C ALA A 59 4.94 -23.06 -10.01
N PRO A 60 6.18 -22.83 -9.52
CA PRO A 60 6.95 -21.67 -9.91
C PRO A 60 7.17 -21.72 -11.42
N ARG A 61 6.55 -20.81 -12.17
CA ARG A 61 6.81 -20.69 -13.60
C ARG A 61 8.27 -20.29 -13.78
N GLN A 62 9.08 -21.21 -14.29
CA GLN A 62 10.43 -20.91 -14.75
C GLN A 62 10.33 -19.78 -15.78
N ARG A 63 10.94 -18.63 -15.45
CA ARG A 63 11.12 -17.54 -16.42
C ARG A 63 12.01 -18.06 -17.54
N LYS A 64 11.49 -18.12 -18.78
CA LYS A 64 12.34 -18.31 -19.95
C LYS A 64 13.31 -17.13 -20.03
N ALA A 65 14.61 -17.42 -20.01
CA ALA A 65 15.65 -16.42 -20.22
C ALA A 65 15.47 -15.80 -21.61
N ARG A 66 15.38 -14.46 -21.65
CA ARG A 66 15.39 -13.71 -22.91
C ARG A 66 16.80 -13.84 -23.51
N PRO A 67 16.95 -14.15 -24.81
CA PRO A 67 18.28 -14.22 -25.41
C PRO A 67 18.94 -12.84 -25.30
N ALA A 68 20.15 -12.82 -24.74
CA ALA A 68 20.97 -11.62 -24.64
C ALA A 68 21.37 -11.20 -26.05
N GLN A 69 20.78 -10.11 -26.54
CA GLN A 69 21.29 -9.47 -27.75
C GLN A 69 22.63 -8.83 -27.39
N HIS A 70 23.71 -9.42 -27.93
CA HIS A 70 25.07 -8.93 -27.82
C HIS A 70 25.23 -7.67 -28.68
N MET A 71 24.81 -6.52 -28.14
CA MET A 71 25.20 -5.23 -28.70
C MET A 71 26.64 -4.97 -28.27
N MET A 72 27.55 -5.06 -29.24
CA MET A 72 28.96 -4.73 -29.09
C MET A 72 29.06 -3.26 -28.64
N ARG A 73 29.41 -3.03 -27.37
CA ARG A 73 29.69 -1.68 -26.88
C ARG A 73 31.03 -1.25 -27.46
N VAL A 74 31.02 -0.27 -28.37
CA VAL A 74 32.24 0.42 -28.78
C VAL A 74 32.78 1.18 -27.57
N ALA A 75 33.98 0.82 -27.12
CA ALA A 75 34.66 1.51 -26.03
C ALA A 75 35.01 2.93 -26.46
N ARG A 76 34.38 3.93 -25.83
CA ARG A 76 34.83 5.32 -25.93
C ARG A 76 36.00 5.54 -24.98
N PRO A 77 37.05 6.30 -25.38
CA PRO A 77 38.13 6.62 -24.47
C PRO A 77 37.57 7.41 -23.29
N VAL A 78 37.81 6.89 -22.08
CA VAL A 78 37.43 7.55 -20.84
C VAL A 78 38.36 8.75 -20.67
N SER A 79 37.82 9.95 -20.83
CA SER A 79 38.47 11.18 -20.40
C SER A 79 38.75 11.05 -18.89
N ARG A 80 40.02 10.81 -18.54
CA ARG A 80 40.49 10.85 -17.16
C ARG A 80 40.72 12.33 -16.80
N GLY A 81 39.63 13.03 -16.53
CA GLY A 81 39.64 14.43 -16.15
C GLY A 81 38.28 14.85 -15.63
N ASN A 82 38.29 15.58 -14.50
CA ASN A 82 37.17 16.24 -13.82
C ASN A 82 36.60 15.54 -12.58
N THR A 83 37.44 14.90 -11.75
CA THR A 83 37.06 14.54 -10.36
C THR A 83 37.28 15.68 -9.36
N ALA A 84 37.85 16.81 -9.78
CA ALA A 84 38.14 17.95 -8.89
C ALA A 84 36.88 18.65 -8.34
N LEU A 85 35.69 18.37 -8.90
CA LEU A 85 34.41 18.93 -8.46
C LEU A 85 33.42 17.86 -8.00
N ALA A 86 33.87 16.63 -7.74
CA ALA A 86 33.06 15.65 -7.04
C ALA A 86 33.27 15.86 -5.55
N HIS A 87 32.50 16.76 -4.94
CA HIS A 87 32.36 16.75 -3.48
C HIS A 87 31.82 15.36 -3.12
N ALA A 88 32.70 14.51 -2.61
CA ALA A 88 32.33 13.29 -1.93
C ALA A 88 31.65 13.72 -0.63
N PHE A 89 30.34 14.00 -0.73
CA PHE A 89 29.50 14.06 0.45
C PHE A 89 29.48 12.64 1.00
N GLU A 90 30.27 12.41 2.05
CA GLU A 90 30.00 11.32 2.97
C GLU A 90 28.59 11.58 3.50
N VAL A 91 27.64 10.79 3.00
CA VAL A 91 26.30 10.73 3.55
C VAL A 91 26.48 10.18 4.96
N GLU A 92 26.60 11.05 5.96
CA GLU A 92 26.38 10.67 7.34
C GLU A 92 25.00 10.01 7.39
N MET A 93 24.99 8.71 7.64
CA MET A 93 23.77 7.97 7.96
C MET A 93 23.26 8.56 9.27
N GLU A 94 22.35 9.52 9.14
CA GLU A 94 21.53 9.97 10.26
C GLU A 94 20.89 8.70 10.86
N PRO A 95 21.08 8.43 12.17
CA PRO A 95 20.54 7.22 12.77
C PRO A 95 19.04 7.17 12.49
N ASP A 96 18.54 6.00 12.05
CA ASP A 96 17.11 5.76 11.88
C ASP A 96 16.43 6.38 13.10
N PRO A 97 15.54 7.38 12.91
CA PRO A 97 14.97 8.10 14.04
C PRO A 97 14.37 7.03 14.93
N ILE A 98 14.94 6.91 16.15
CA ILE A 98 14.39 6.08 17.22
C ILE A 98 12.90 6.31 17.11
N ALA A 99 12.15 5.26 16.81
CA ALA A 99 10.71 5.33 16.61
C ALA A 99 10.20 5.99 17.90
N PHE A 100 9.99 7.31 17.84
CA PHE A 100 9.62 8.08 19.01
C PHE A 100 8.27 7.50 19.32
N ASP A 101 8.28 6.71 20.39
CA ASP A 101 7.12 6.04 20.92
C ASP A 101 6.02 7.10 20.96
N ASN A 102 4.82 6.78 20.47
CA ASN A 102 3.74 7.74 20.25
C ASN A 102 3.16 8.23 21.60
N VAL A 103 4.02 8.75 22.47
CA VAL A 103 3.74 9.27 23.79
C VAL A 103 3.12 10.63 23.60
N VAL A 104 1.83 10.63 23.32
CA VAL A 104 1.01 11.84 23.40
C VAL A 104 0.89 12.19 24.89
N PRO A 105 1.38 13.38 25.30
CA PRO A 105 1.21 13.86 26.68
C PRO A 105 -0.26 13.85 27.06
N MET A 106 -0.58 13.45 28.29
CA MET A 106 -1.98 13.33 28.75
C MET A 106 -2.78 14.63 28.57
N SER A 107 -2.13 15.79 28.66
CA SER A 107 -2.72 17.11 28.46
C SER A 107 -3.14 17.44 27.03
N GLN A 108 -2.67 16.69 26.04
CA GLN A 108 -2.99 16.89 24.63
C GLN A 108 -4.04 15.92 24.11
N ARG A 109 -4.42 14.92 24.91
CA ARG A 109 -5.38 13.88 24.52
C ARG A 109 -6.76 14.48 24.40
N LEU A 110 -7.38 14.30 23.23
CA LEU A 110 -8.75 14.75 22.96
C LEU A 110 -9.65 13.57 22.64
N THR A 111 -10.92 13.68 23.02
CA THR A 111 -11.98 12.77 22.59
C THR A 111 -12.49 13.15 21.19
N LEU A 112 -13.26 12.26 20.56
CA LEU A 112 -13.86 12.53 19.23
C LEU A 112 -14.68 13.83 19.19
N LEU A 113 -15.30 14.21 20.30
CA LEU A 113 -16.16 15.39 20.40
C LEU A 113 -15.36 16.71 20.50
N GLU A 114 -14.12 16.64 20.97
CA GLU A 114 -13.27 17.81 21.20
C GLU A 114 -12.37 18.13 19.99
N LEU A 115 -12.41 17.28 18.96
CA LEU A 115 -11.64 17.45 17.74
C LEU A 115 -12.14 18.62 16.91
N ASN A 116 -11.21 19.44 16.44
CA ASN A 116 -11.43 20.51 15.48
C ASN A 116 -10.44 20.44 14.31
N GLU A 117 -10.64 21.25 13.28
CA GLU A 117 -9.78 21.30 12.08
C GLU A 117 -8.32 21.69 12.37
N ALA A 118 -8.05 22.36 13.50
CA ALA A 118 -6.73 22.78 13.92
C ALA A 118 -6.02 21.78 14.84
N THR A 119 -6.65 20.63 15.15
CA THR A 119 -6.13 19.60 16.05
C THR A 119 -5.80 18.30 15.32
N CYS A 120 -4.85 17.55 15.84
CA CYS A 120 -4.37 16.31 15.23
C CYS A 120 -5.36 15.16 15.44
N HIS A 121 -5.86 14.58 14.35
CA HIS A 121 -6.86 13.50 14.37
C HIS A 121 -6.24 12.09 14.41
N TRP A 122 -5.01 11.96 14.92
CA TRP A 122 -4.35 10.66 14.96
C TRP A 122 -4.92 9.80 16.09
N PRO A 123 -5.53 8.63 15.79
CA PRO A 123 -6.10 7.76 16.81
C PRO A 123 -5.00 7.02 17.56
N VAL A 124 -5.12 6.99 18.89
CA VAL A 124 -4.22 6.26 19.79
C VAL A 124 -5.06 5.32 20.64
N GLY A 125 -4.66 4.04 20.68
CA GLY A 125 -5.41 2.98 21.37
C GLY A 125 -6.43 2.28 20.46
N ASP A 126 -7.24 1.41 21.07
CA ASP A 126 -8.30 0.66 20.40
C ASP A 126 -9.66 1.36 20.63
N PRO A 127 -10.47 1.63 19.58
CA PRO A 127 -11.79 2.26 19.70
C PRO A 127 -12.76 1.58 20.69
N SER A 128 -12.53 0.32 21.02
CA SER A 128 -13.36 -0.47 21.95
C SER A 128 -12.98 -0.27 23.42
N THR A 129 -11.91 0.48 23.70
CA THR A 129 -11.36 0.70 25.04
C THR A 129 -11.60 2.14 25.52
N ALA A 130 -11.72 2.32 26.83
CA ALA A 130 -11.87 3.65 27.44
C ALA A 130 -10.60 4.53 27.29
N ASP A 131 -9.47 3.92 26.99
CA ASP A 131 -8.19 4.59 26.72
C ASP A 131 -8.04 5.03 25.25
N PHE A 132 -9.12 5.02 24.47
CA PHE A 132 -9.12 5.56 23.12
C PHE A 132 -9.12 7.08 23.14
N PHE A 133 -8.08 7.69 22.57
CA PHE A 133 -7.99 9.13 22.44
C PHE A 133 -7.30 9.54 21.13
N PHE A 134 -7.47 10.79 20.78
CA PHE A 134 -6.77 11.42 19.66
C PHE A 134 -5.59 12.24 20.16
N CYS A 135 -4.56 12.37 19.32
CA CYS A 135 -3.36 13.11 19.67
C CYS A 135 -3.60 14.57 20.09
N GLY A 136 -4.57 15.26 19.47
CA GLY A 136 -5.00 16.61 19.84
C GLY A 136 -3.95 17.74 19.73
N GLY A 137 -2.70 17.43 19.38
CA GLY A 137 -1.67 18.43 19.09
C GLY A 137 -2.01 19.31 17.88
N LYS A 138 -1.28 20.43 17.71
CA LYS A 138 -1.55 21.38 16.63
C LYS A 138 -1.40 20.74 15.24
N ALA A 139 -2.48 20.74 14.46
CA ALA A 139 -2.47 20.29 13.08
C ALA A 139 -1.66 21.23 12.18
N LEU A 140 -1.01 20.66 11.17
CA LEU A 140 -0.36 21.45 10.12
C LEU A 140 -1.42 22.07 9.20
N ALA A 141 -1.15 23.26 8.66
CA ALA A 141 -2.10 23.94 7.79
C ALA A 141 -2.43 23.08 6.55
N GLY A 142 -3.72 22.80 6.34
CA GLY A 142 -4.21 21.98 5.24
C GLY A 142 -4.04 20.47 5.42
N LEU A 143 -3.56 20.00 6.58
CA LEU A 143 -3.43 18.58 6.91
C LEU A 143 -4.14 18.26 8.23
N PRO A 144 -4.75 17.08 8.39
CA PRO A 144 -5.50 16.71 9.59
C PRO A 144 -4.62 16.28 10.78
N TYR A 145 -3.29 16.32 10.63
CA TYR A 145 -2.33 15.78 11.59
C TYR A 145 -1.26 16.79 11.98
N CYS A 146 -0.67 16.62 13.16
CA CYS A 146 0.51 17.38 13.58
C CYS A 146 1.76 16.96 12.78
N ALA A 147 2.87 17.66 12.95
CA ALA A 147 4.11 17.37 12.22
C ALA A 147 4.61 15.92 12.38
N HIS A 148 4.50 15.36 13.59
CA HIS A 148 4.88 13.98 13.88
C HIS A 148 3.99 12.98 13.13
N HIS A 149 2.68 13.02 13.37
CA HIS A 149 1.73 12.09 12.77
C HIS A 149 1.57 12.27 11.26
N SER A 150 1.84 13.46 10.72
CA SER A 150 1.90 13.68 9.27
C SER A 150 3.04 12.88 8.63
N ARG A 151 4.21 12.79 9.25
CA ARG A 151 5.33 11.97 8.74
C ARG A 151 5.00 10.49 8.77
N VAL A 152 4.26 10.04 9.79
CA VAL A 152 3.81 8.65 9.89
C VAL A 152 2.75 8.34 8.82
N ALA A 153 1.77 9.22 8.64
CA ALA A 153 0.69 9.04 7.66
C ALA A 153 1.18 9.11 6.20
N TYR A 154 2.05 10.07 5.90
CA TYR A 154 2.45 10.41 4.54
C TYR A 154 3.91 10.04 4.29
N GLN A 155 4.19 8.73 4.17
CA GLN A 155 5.51 8.27 3.73
C GLN A 155 5.70 8.47 2.21
N PRO A 156 6.84 9.02 1.76
CA PRO A 156 7.16 9.10 0.34
C PRO A 156 7.29 7.71 -0.27
N ALA A 157 6.96 7.58 -1.56
CA ALA A 157 6.89 6.29 -2.25
C ALA A 157 8.20 5.46 -2.22
N SER A 158 9.34 6.11 -1.97
CA SER A 158 10.65 5.49 -1.82
C SER A 158 10.77 4.63 -0.56
N ASP A 159 10.24 5.09 0.59
CA ASP A 159 10.36 4.36 1.87
C ASP A 159 9.49 3.11 1.91
N ARG A 160 8.32 3.14 1.25
CA ARG A 160 7.44 1.97 1.13
C ARG A 160 8.09 0.77 0.42
N ARG A 161 9.14 1.02 -0.36
CA ARG A 161 9.88 -0.04 -1.09
C ARG A 161 11.08 -0.57 -0.30
N ARG A 162 11.44 0.03 0.83
CA ARG A 162 12.52 -0.46 1.67
C ARG A 162 12.04 -1.71 2.42
N PRO A 163 12.62 -2.89 2.18
CA PRO A 163 12.27 -4.07 2.96
C PRO A 163 12.65 -3.82 4.43
N ALA A 164 11.75 -4.16 5.36
CA ALA A 164 12.02 -4.02 6.79
C ALA A 164 13.31 -4.78 7.18
N PRO A 165 14.18 -4.20 8.01
CA PRO A 165 15.38 -4.88 8.48
C PRO A 165 14.98 -6.16 9.23
N LYS A 166 15.62 -7.28 8.88
CA LYS A 166 15.37 -8.55 9.57
C LYS A 166 15.91 -8.44 11.01
N PRO A 167 15.14 -8.90 12.02
CA PRO A 167 15.64 -8.92 13.39
C PRO A 167 16.87 -9.84 13.46
N THR A 168 17.99 -9.30 13.92
CA THR A 168 19.20 -10.06 14.24
C THR A 168 18.94 -10.84 15.54
N ARG A 169 19.07 -12.17 15.47
CA ARG A 169 18.99 -13.08 16.62
C ARG A 169 20.32 -13.13 17.36
#